data_AF-A0ABC9YUG2-F1
#
_entry.id   AF-A0ABC9YUG2-F1
#
_cell.length_a   1.000
_cell.length_b   1.000
_cell.length_c   1.000
_cell.angle_alpha   90.00
_cell.angle_beta   90.00
_cell.angle_gamma   90.00
#
_symmetry.space_group_name_H-M   'P 1'
#
loop_
_entity.id
_entity.type
_entity.pdbx_description
1 polymer ?
#
loop_
_entity_poly.entity_id
_entity_poly.type
_entity_poly.pdbx_seq_one_letter_code
_entity_poly.pdbx_strand_id
1 'polypeptide(L)'
;MAQVGQSNRKLMAVMEEAGIKNHGLANRMQEASLRDGGKPVKTSHTIVAKWRDGTTGQPVARQCAVMLKVLSELVGRDLKPADIGYPDIKLDQKPTLAIVESFEDPLSISERLQ
;
A
#
# COMPACT_ATOMS: atom_id res chain seq x y z
N MET A 1 -0.46 -18.00 -2.61
CA MET A 1 0.59 -18.67 -1.79
C MET A 1 1.97 -18.14 -2.15
N ALA A 2 2.56 -17.28 -1.33
CA ALA A 2 3.99 -16.97 -1.40
C ALA A 2 4.78 -18.17 -0.87
N GLN A 3 5.58 -18.80 -1.73
CA GLN A 3 6.33 -20.01 -1.40
C GLN A 3 7.46 -19.67 -0.42
N VAL A 4 7.43 -20.25 0.78
CA VAL A 4 8.50 -20.13 1.78
C VAL A 4 9.78 -20.70 1.16
N GLY A 5 10.83 -19.88 1.00
CA GLY A 5 12.11 -20.27 0.38
C GLY A 5 12.35 -19.76 -1.04
N GLN A 6 11.40 -19.03 -1.65
CA GLN A 6 11.61 -18.36 -2.94
C GLN A 6 11.69 -16.84 -2.76
N SER A 7 12.74 -16.20 -3.27
CA SER A 7 12.88 -14.75 -3.25
C SER A 7 11.64 -14.09 -3.88
N ASN A 8 11.09 -13.09 -3.19
CA ASN A 8 9.91 -12.34 -3.62
C ASN A 8 10.27 -11.39 -4.77
N ARG A 9 10.33 -11.94 -5.99
CA ARG A 9 10.66 -11.21 -7.22
C ARG A 9 9.73 -10.02 -7.48
N LYS A 10 8.47 -10.14 -7.06
CA LYS A 10 7.46 -9.09 -7.19
C LYS A 10 7.79 -7.88 -6.31
N LEU A 11 8.07 -8.12 -5.04
CA LEU A 11 8.53 -7.07 -4.14
C LEU A 11 9.84 -6.43 -4.62
N MET A 12 10.77 -7.25 -5.13
CA MET A 12 12.02 -6.74 -5.71
C MET A 12 11.78 -5.79 -6.89
N ALA A 13 10.95 -6.20 -7.84
CA ALA A 13 10.63 -5.40 -9.03
C ALA A 13 9.99 -4.05 -8.65
N VAL A 14 9.04 -4.06 -7.71
CA VAL A 14 8.40 -2.83 -7.23
C VAL A 14 9.40 -1.92 -6.50
N MET A 15 10.31 -2.49 -5.70
CA MET A 15 11.35 -1.70 -5.03
C MET A 15 12.35 -1.09 -6.01
N GLU A 16 12.67 -1.79 -7.09
CA GLU A 16 13.53 -1.31 -8.17
C GLU A 16 12.86 -0.18 -8.95
N GLU A 17 11.59 -0.35 -9.31
CA GLU A 17 10.75 0.69 -9.95
C GLU A 17 10.65 1.95 -9.07
N ALA A 18 10.46 1.77 -7.76
CA ALA A 18 10.45 2.86 -6.78
C ALA A 18 11.85 3.46 -6.48
N GLY A 19 12.93 2.88 -7.01
CA GLY A 19 14.31 3.31 -6.76
C GLY A 19 14.72 3.25 -5.28
N ILE A 20 14.12 2.36 -4.47
CA ILE A 20 14.27 2.37 -3.01
C ILE A 20 15.06 1.16 -2.48
N LYS A 21 15.96 1.42 -1.52
CA LYS A 21 16.72 0.39 -0.79
C LYS A 21 16.00 -0.05 0.48
N ASN A 22 16.34 -1.24 1.00
CA ASN A 22 15.72 -1.83 2.21
C ASN A 22 15.67 -0.87 3.41
N HIS A 23 16.74 -0.12 3.67
CA HIS A 23 16.78 0.89 4.75
C HIS A 23 15.83 2.05 4.50
N GLY A 24 15.80 2.56 3.27
CA GLY A 24 14.89 3.65 2.89
C GLY A 24 13.44 3.22 3.02
N LEU A 25 13.10 1.99 2.62
CA LEU A 25 11.75 1.46 2.76
C LEU A 25 11.35 1.31 4.23
N ALA A 26 12.22 0.75 5.07
CA ALA A 26 11.96 0.61 6.50
C ALA A 26 11.73 1.96 7.19
N ASN A 27 12.54 2.98 6.88
CA ASN A 27 12.39 4.31 7.45
C ASN A 27 11.08 4.97 7.00
N ARG A 28 10.81 4.99 5.69
CA ARG A 28 9.57 5.55 5.14
C ARG A 28 8.33 4.85 5.67
N MET A 29 8.37 3.52 5.88
CA MET A 29 7.26 2.80 6.52
C MET A 29 7.01 3.26 7.96
N GLN A 30 8.07 3.51 8.75
CA GLN A 30 7.91 4.05 10.10
C GLN A 30 7.30 5.45 10.06
N GLU A 31 7.85 6.34 9.23
CA GLU A 31 7.36 7.71 9.05
C GLU A 31 5.91 7.75 8.57
N ALA A 32 5.55 6.94 7.57
CA ALA A 32 4.19 6.82 7.07
C ALA A 32 3.24 6.27 8.14
N SER A 33 3.68 5.29 8.94
CA SER A 33 2.86 4.74 10.03
C SER A 33 2.59 5.77 11.13
N LEU A 34 3.53 6.67 11.40
CA LEU A 34 3.37 7.78 12.35
C LEU A 34 2.45 8.87 11.79
N ARG A 35 2.61 9.21 10.51
CA ARG A 35 1.79 10.23 9.82
C ARG A 35 0.32 9.82 9.69
N ASP A 36 0.07 8.54 9.48
CA ASP A 36 -1.28 7.97 9.31
C ASP A 36 -2.09 7.97 10.62
N GLY A 37 -1.49 8.32 11.77
CA GLY A 37 -2.17 8.34 13.07
C GLY A 37 -2.58 6.96 13.62
N GLY A 38 -2.27 5.89 12.90
CA GLY A 38 -2.55 4.51 13.30
C GLY A 38 -1.47 3.91 14.21
N LYS A 39 -1.59 2.60 14.48
CA LYS A 39 -0.60 1.87 15.29
C LYS A 39 0.79 1.97 14.64
N PRO A 40 1.82 2.45 15.36
CA PRO A 40 3.16 2.60 14.81
C PRO A 40 3.72 1.24 14.44
N VAL A 41 4.29 1.16 13.25
CA VAL A 41 4.84 -0.08 12.71
C VAL A 41 6.33 -0.11 12.96
N LYS A 42 6.79 -1.05 13.78
CA LYS A 42 8.23 -1.32 13.95
C LYS A 42 8.70 -2.21 12.79
N THR A 43 9.29 -1.60 11.76
CA THR A 43 9.90 -2.31 10.63
C THR A 43 11.39 -1.96 10.56
N SER A 44 12.25 -2.98 10.38
CA SER A 44 13.68 -2.79 10.18
C SER A 44 14.14 -3.27 8.80
N HIS A 45 15.29 -2.76 8.33
CA HIS A 45 15.88 -3.17 7.05
C HIS A 45 16.12 -4.68 6.96
N THR A 46 16.40 -5.35 8.09
CA THR A 46 16.56 -6.81 8.16
C THR A 46 15.24 -7.55 7.91
N ILE A 47 14.12 -7.02 8.43
CA ILE A 47 12.79 -7.57 8.18
C ILE A 47 12.43 -7.41 6.70
N VAL A 48 12.73 -6.24 6.12
CA VAL A 48 12.53 -5.99 4.69
C VAL A 48 13.38 -6.94 3.83
N ALA A 49 14.63 -7.17 4.20
CA ALA A 49 15.49 -8.14 3.52
C ALA A 49 14.90 -9.55 3.59
N LYS A 50 14.39 -9.98 4.76
CA LYS A 50 13.73 -11.28 4.92
C LYS A 50 12.47 -11.44 4.07
N TRP A 51 11.68 -10.38 3.90
CA TRP A 51 10.52 -10.37 3.01
C TRP A 51 10.91 -10.49 1.54
N ARG A 52 11.98 -9.82 1.15
CA ARG A 52 12.57 -9.89 -0.19
C ARG A 52 13.14 -11.28 -0.48
N ASP A 53 13.86 -11.84 0.48
CA ASP A 53 14.58 -13.11 0.31
C ASP A 53 13.65 -14.31 0.55
N GLY A 54 12.38 -14.08 0.94
CA GLY A 54 11.37 -15.13 1.17
C GLY A 54 11.68 -16.01 2.39
N THR A 55 12.58 -15.57 3.27
CA THR A 55 13.13 -16.35 4.39
C THR A 55 12.30 -16.25 5.66
N THR A 56 11.31 -15.36 5.72
CA THR A 56 10.42 -15.19 6.87
C THR A 56 8.98 -15.08 6.40
N GLY A 57 8.04 -15.41 7.29
CA GLY A 57 6.60 -15.32 7.04
C GLY A 57 6.16 -13.94 6.55
N GLN A 58 4.98 -13.93 5.93
CA GLN A 58 4.37 -12.76 5.31
C GLN A 58 4.25 -11.58 6.30
N PRO A 59 4.38 -10.32 5.86
CA PRO A 59 4.13 -9.16 6.71
C PRO A 59 2.71 -9.22 7.31
N VAL A 60 2.52 -8.73 8.53
CA VAL A 60 1.16 -8.62 9.08
C VAL A 60 0.35 -7.59 8.29
N ALA A 61 -0.98 -7.67 8.33
CA ALA A 61 -1.87 -6.81 7.55
C ALA A 61 -1.54 -5.31 7.66
N ARG A 62 -1.23 -4.80 8.87
CA ARG A 62 -0.83 -3.39 9.06
C ARG A 62 0.52 -3.05 8.41
N GLN A 63 1.50 -3.94 8.49
CA GLN A 63 2.81 -3.75 7.83
C GLN A 63 2.64 -3.73 6.31
N CYS A 64 1.82 -4.63 5.77
CA CYS A 64 1.51 -4.70 4.35
C CYS A 64 0.78 -3.43 3.88
N ALA A 65 -0.22 -2.95 4.64
CA ALA A 65 -0.95 -1.72 4.32
C ALA A 65 -0.01 -0.50 4.21
N VAL A 66 0.87 -0.32 5.21
CA VAL A 66 1.81 0.81 5.23
C VAL A 66 2.87 0.66 4.14
N MET A 67 3.36 -0.56 3.89
CA MET A 67 4.29 -0.84 2.79
C MET A 67 3.69 -0.47 1.44
N LEU A 68 2.45 -0.88 1.18
CA LEU A 68 1.74 -0.55 -0.05
C LEU A 68 1.52 0.94 -0.19
N LYS A 69 1.10 1.63 0.87
CA LYS A 69 0.97 3.09 0.85
C LYS A 69 2.26 3.79 0.43
N VAL A 70 3.39 3.42 1.06
CA VAL A 70 4.70 3.99 0.73
C VAL A 70 5.13 3.65 -0.71
N LEU A 71 4.97 2.40 -1.14
CA LEU A 71 5.37 1.99 -2.49
C LEU A 71 4.46 2.63 -3.56
N SER A 72 3.16 2.72 -3.32
CA SER A 72 2.20 3.38 -4.21
C SER A 72 2.54 4.87 -4.37
N GLU A 73 2.87 5.55 -3.28
CA GLU A 73 3.30 6.96 -3.30
C GLU A 73 4.60 7.15 -4.11
N LEU A 74 5.53 6.21 -4.03
CA LEU A 74 6.82 6.30 -4.73
C LEU A 74 6.73 5.98 -6.22
N VAL A 75 5.89 5.01 -6.57
CA VAL A 75 5.71 4.59 -7.97
C VAL A 75 4.66 5.47 -8.67
N GLY A 76 3.81 6.17 -7.92
CA GLY A 76 2.74 7.02 -8.45
C GLY A 76 1.53 6.23 -8.97
N ARG A 77 1.31 5.00 -8.48
CA ARG A 77 0.14 4.17 -8.83
C ARG A 77 -0.33 3.34 -7.64
N ASP A 78 -1.61 3.03 -7.59
CA ASP A 78 -2.16 2.13 -6.57
C ASP A 78 -1.66 0.69 -6.74
N LEU A 79 -0.92 0.20 -5.75
CA LEU A 79 -0.46 -1.17 -5.67
C LEU A 79 -1.37 -2.02 -4.77
N LYS A 80 -1.58 -3.27 -5.14
CA LYS A 80 -2.33 -4.26 -4.35
C LYS A 80 -1.37 -5.25 -3.68
N PRO A 81 -1.80 -5.96 -2.62
CA PRO A 81 -0.99 -7.02 -1.99
C PRO A 81 -0.48 -8.06 -2.99
N ALA A 82 -1.27 -8.37 -4.03
CA ALA A 82 -0.88 -9.31 -5.08
C ALA A 82 0.29 -8.80 -5.97
N ASP A 83 0.46 -7.49 -6.09
CA ASP A 83 1.53 -6.85 -6.88
C ASP A 83 2.89 -6.96 -6.19
N ILE A 84 2.91 -7.00 -4.85
CA ILE A 84 4.12 -7.20 -4.05
C ILE A 84 4.31 -8.66 -3.61
N GLY A 85 3.55 -9.60 -4.18
CA GLY A 85 3.70 -11.04 -3.91
C GLY A 85 3.01 -11.55 -2.65
N TYR A 86 2.09 -10.80 -2.07
CA TYR A 86 1.29 -11.19 -0.90
C TYR A 86 -0.22 -11.21 -1.20
N PRO A 87 -0.70 -12.02 -2.17
CA PRO A 87 -2.11 -12.03 -2.57
C PRO A 87 -3.07 -12.49 -1.46
N ASP A 88 -2.55 -13.26 -0.49
CA ASP A 88 -3.33 -13.83 0.62
C ASP A 88 -3.55 -12.84 1.78
N ILE A 89 -2.85 -11.69 1.79
CA ILE A 89 -3.05 -10.67 2.83
C ILE A 89 -4.30 -9.86 2.51
N LYS A 90 -5.34 -10.05 3.32
CA LYS A 90 -6.49 -9.16 3.35
C LYS A 90 -6.13 -7.90 4.12
N LEU A 91 -5.92 -6.81 3.40
CA LEU A 91 -5.91 -5.49 4.01
C LEU A 91 -7.35 -5.17 4.40
N ASP A 92 -7.55 -4.71 5.62
CA ASP A 92 -8.81 -4.10 6.03
C ASP A 92 -8.92 -2.74 5.34
N GLN A 93 -9.12 -2.74 4.02
CA GLN A 93 -9.41 -1.54 3.26
C GLN A 93 -10.83 -1.15 3.60
N LYS A 94 -11.00 -0.13 4.46
CA LYS A 94 -12.13 0.77 4.26
C LYS A 94 -11.91 1.40 2.89
N PRO A 95 -12.80 1.17 1.90
CA PRO A 95 -12.71 1.89 0.65
C PRO A 95 -12.99 3.35 1.00
N THR A 96 -11.94 4.17 1.12
CA THR A 96 -12.08 5.60 0.90
C THR A 96 -12.28 5.72 -0.61
N LEU A 97 -13.52 5.48 -1.04
CA LEU A 97 -14.00 5.99 -2.31
C LEU A 97 -13.75 7.50 -2.23
N ALA A 98 -12.71 7.94 -2.93
CA ALA A 98 -12.61 9.30 -3.37
C ALA A 98 -13.89 9.59 -4.15
N ILE A 99 -14.68 10.46 -3.54
CA ILE A 99 -15.66 11.34 -4.14
C ILE A 99 -15.18 11.71 -5.55
N VAL A 100 -15.82 11.13 -6.56
CA VAL A 100 -15.85 11.71 -7.91
C VAL A 100 -17.32 11.96 -8.25
N GLU A 101 -17.62 13.25 -8.27
CA GLU A 101 -18.59 13.96 -9.12
C GLU A 101 -20.07 13.52 -9.09
N SER A 102 -20.84 14.21 -8.25
CA SER A 102 -22.14 14.78 -8.65
C SER A 102 -22.43 15.97 -7.72
N PHE A 103 -21.84 17.13 -8.03
CA PHE A 103 -22.52 18.39 -7.73
C PHE A 103 -23.58 18.54 -8.81
N GLU A 104 -24.78 18.03 -8.56
CA GLU A 104 -25.94 18.45 -9.36
C GLU A 104 -26.25 19.90 -8.97
N ASP A 105 -26.07 20.77 -9.96
CA ASP A 105 -26.22 22.23 -9.93
C ASP A 105 -27.46 22.70 -9.12
N PRO A 106 -27.31 23.70 -8.22
CA PRO A 106 -28.46 24.34 -7.59
C PRO A 106 -29.06 25.38 -8.56
N LEU A 107 -30.33 25.20 -8.92
CA LEU A 107 -31.22 26.21 -9.55
C LEU A 107 -30.94 26.60 -11.01
N SER A 108 -31.52 25.85 -11.95
CA SER A 108 -32.24 26.34 -13.15
C SER A 108 -32.57 25.11 -14.00
N ILE A 109 -33.82 24.75 -14.27
CA ILE A 109 -34.66 25.45 -15.25
C ILE A 109 -36.12 25.28 -14.83
N SER A 110 -36.80 26.42 -14.75
CA SER A 110 -38.25 26.61 -14.75
C SER A 110 -38.97 25.73 -15.76
N GLU A 111 -39.83 24.80 -15.32
CA GLU A 111 -40.99 24.36 -16.13
C GLU A 111 -41.93 23.46 -15.33
N ARG A 112 -42.84 24.07 -14.55
CA ARG A 112 -44.08 23.41 -14.17
C ARG A 112 -45.18 24.40 -13.82
N LEU A 113 -45.45 25.27 -14.79
CA LEU A 113 -46.78 25.84 -14.95
C LEU A 113 -47.60 24.77 -15.66
N GLN A 114 -48.55 24.14 -14.97
CA GLN A 114 -49.90 23.78 -15.41
C GLN A 114 -50.69 23.26 -14.21
#